data_AF-A0A7V8X6W0-F1
#
_entry.id   AF-A0A7V8X6W0-F1
#
_cell.length_a   1.000
_cell.length_b   1.000
_cell.length_c   1.000
_cell.angle_alpha   90.00
_cell.angle_beta   90.00
_cell.angle_gamma   90.00
#
_symmetry.space_group_name_H-M   'P 1'
#
loop_
_entity.id
_entity.type
_entity.pdbx_description
1 polymer ?
#
loop_
_entity_poly.entity_id
_entity_poly.type
_entity_poly.pdbx_seq_one_letter_code
_entity_poly.pdbx_strand_id
1 'polypeptide(L)'
;MALFAVAMTFVDDEERRLQVRPTHREYLQTLLDAGKLHESGPYTDDSGALLIYDAESEADVRKLLADDPYTAGGVIDKTTIKEWNVVFSRVKR
;
A
#
# COMPACT_ATOMS: atom_id res chain seq x y z
N MET A 1 -16.13 2.07 -8.22
CA MET A 1 -14.77 1.83 -7.70
C MET A 1 -14.70 0.43 -7.10
N ALA A 2 -13.57 -0.23 -7.24
CA ALA A 2 -13.28 -1.58 -6.76
C ALA A 2 -12.16 -1.54 -5.71
N LEU A 3 -12.13 -2.55 -4.85
CA LEU A 3 -11.03 -2.70 -3.89
C LEU A 3 -9.89 -3.49 -4.54
N PHE A 4 -8.65 -3.08 -4.25
CA PHE A 4 -7.46 -3.79 -4.70
C PHE A 4 -6.57 -4.11 -3.51
N ALA A 5 -6.30 -5.40 -3.31
CA ALA A 5 -5.32 -5.88 -2.36
C ALA A 5 -3.93 -5.84 -2.99
N VAL A 6 -3.03 -5.10 -2.33
CA VAL A 6 -1.64 -4.93 -2.73
C VAL A 6 -0.75 -5.50 -1.65
N ALA A 7 -0.18 -6.67 -1.93
CA ALA A 7 0.85 -7.26 -1.07
C ALA A 7 2.22 -6.88 -1.63
N MET A 8 3.10 -6.37 -0.76
CA MET A 8 4.47 -6.02 -1.14
C MET A 8 5.48 -6.60 -0.17
N THR A 9 6.68 -6.92 -0.67
CA THR A 9 7.84 -7.30 0.14
C THR A 9 8.85 -6.15 0.16
N PHE A 10 9.56 -6.02 1.27
CA PHE A 10 10.64 -5.05 1.39
C PHE A 10 11.98 -5.64 0.95
N VAL A 11 12.88 -4.78 0.50
CA VAL A 11 14.30 -5.12 0.34
C VAL A 11 14.95 -5.37 1.71
N ASP A 12 16.05 -6.13 1.73
CA ASP A 12 16.86 -6.36 2.93
C ASP A 12 17.75 -5.13 3.24
N ASP A 13 17.10 -3.99 3.50
CA ASP A 13 17.71 -2.72 3.90
C ASP A 13 16.76 -1.98 4.86
N GLU A 14 16.80 -2.40 6.12
CA GLU A 14 15.93 -1.84 7.16
C GLU A 14 16.21 -0.34 7.38
N GLU A 15 17.47 0.08 7.37
CA GLU A 15 17.84 1.47 7.61
C GLU A 15 17.19 2.39 6.58
N ARG A 16 17.29 2.05 5.29
CA ARG A 16 16.63 2.79 4.22
C ARG A 16 15.11 2.83 4.39
N ARG A 17 14.49 1.69 4.71
CA ARG A 17 13.06 1.62 4.97
C ARG A 17 12.67 2.58 6.10
N LEU A 18 13.41 2.57 7.21
CA LEU A 18 13.14 3.41 8.38
C LEU A 18 13.33 4.90 8.08
N GLN A 19 14.30 5.27 7.23
CA GLN A 19 14.51 6.65 6.77
C GLN A 19 13.36 7.17 5.90
N VAL A 20 12.80 6.34 5.02
CA VAL A 20 11.72 6.74 4.08
C VAL A 20 10.32 6.59 4.70
N ARG A 21 10.17 5.74 5.73
CA ARG A 21 8.87 5.43 6.35
C ARG A 21 8.02 6.64 6.78
N PRO A 22 8.58 7.73 7.35
CA PRO A 22 7.77 8.89 7.73
C PRO A 22 7.03 9.50 6.53
N THR A 23 7.72 9.75 5.41
CA THR A 23 7.12 10.36 4.23
C THR A 23 6.16 9.40 3.52
N HIS A 24 6.46 8.09 3.52
CA HIS A 24 5.52 7.06 3.06
C HIS A 24 4.20 7.10 3.86
N ARG A 25 4.28 7.19 5.20
CA ARG A 25 3.08 7.26 6.04
C ARG A 25 2.27 8.54 5.83
N GLU A 26 2.95 9.68 5.65
CA GLU A 26 2.29 10.94 5.29
C GLU A 26 1.55 10.80 3.95
N TYR A 27 2.19 10.20 2.94
CA TYR A 27 1.55 9.90 1.66
C TYR A 27 0.30 9.03 1.82
N LEU A 28 0.40 7.92 2.56
CA LEU A 28 -0.74 7.04 2.82
C LEU A 28 -1.88 7.76 3.56
N GLN A 29 -1.56 8.67 4.49
CA GLN A 29 -2.58 9.49 5.16
C GLN A 29 -3.33 10.37 4.15
N THR A 30 -2.63 11.00 3.18
CA THR A 30 -3.31 11.78 2.14
C THR A 30 -4.25 10.94 1.27
N LEU A 31 -3.89 9.68 1.00
CA LEU A 31 -4.74 8.76 0.26
C LEU A 31 -5.94 8.30 1.07
N LEU A 32 -5.77 8.10 2.38
CA LEU A 32 -6.85 7.77 3.29
C LEU A 32 -7.87 8.92 3.35
N ASP A 33 -7.39 10.15 3.53
CA ASP A 33 -8.22 11.36 3.58
C ASP A 33 -8.97 11.62 2.26
N ALA A 34 -8.35 11.23 1.13
CA ALA A 34 -8.95 11.31 -0.20
C ALA A 34 -9.87 10.12 -0.55
N GLY A 35 -10.06 9.15 0.35
CA GLY A 35 -10.87 7.96 0.12
C GLY A 35 -10.29 6.97 -0.91
N LYS A 36 -8.99 7.03 -1.19
CA LYS A 36 -8.27 6.14 -2.12
C LYS A 36 -7.58 4.97 -1.41
N LEU A 37 -7.36 5.07 -0.10
CA LEU A 37 -6.83 4.00 0.73
C LEU A 37 -7.93 3.55 1.70
N HIS A 38 -8.16 2.24 1.78
CA HIS A 38 -9.14 1.64 2.67
C HIS A 38 -8.49 1.16 3.97
N GLU A 39 -7.43 0.36 3.85
CA GLU A 39 -6.66 -0.20 4.98
C GLU A 39 -5.18 -0.30 4.58
N SER A 40 -4.27 -0.19 5.54
CA SER A 40 -2.83 -0.41 5.30
C SER A 40 -2.11 -0.86 6.56
N GLY A 41 -1.05 -1.65 6.38
CA GLY A 41 -0.15 -1.97 7.48
C GLY A 41 1.00 -2.89 7.06
N PRO A 42 2.14 -2.81 7.77
CA PRO A 42 3.19 -3.79 7.64
C PRO A 42 2.76 -5.14 8.23
N TYR A 43 3.33 -6.24 7.73
CA TYR A 43 3.26 -7.52 8.41
C TYR A 43 4.03 -7.46 9.73
N THR A 44 3.62 -8.25 10.72
CA THR A 44 4.24 -8.23 12.07
C THR A 44 5.68 -8.71 12.10
N ASP A 45 6.10 -9.46 11.07
CA ASP A 45 7.48 -9.92 10.88
C ASP A 45 8.34 -8.94 10.06
N ASP A 46 7.79 -7.77 9.73
CA ASP A 46 8.46 -6.73 8.97
C ASP A 46 8.94 -7.12 7.56
N SER A 47 8.51 -8.28 7.03
CA SER A 47 8.88 -8.76 5.69
C SER A 47 8.28 -7.95 4.54
N GLY A 48 7.27 -7.13 4.82
CA GLY A 48 6.47 -6.45 3.81
C GLY A 48 5.26 -5.74 4.39
N ALA A 49 4.31 -5.43 3.51
CA ALA A 49 3.06 -4.79 3.88
C ALA A 49 1.88 -5.27 3.02
N LEU A 50 0.68 -5.08 3.57
CA LEU A 50 -0.59 -5.23 2.87
C LEU A 50 -1.32 -3.89 2.88
N LEU A 51 -1.72 -3.45 1.69
CA LEU A 51 -2.50 -2.23 1.50
C LEU A 51 -3.74 -2.55 0.67
N ILE A 52 -4.88 -2.03 1.08
CA ILE A 52 -6.15 -2.14 0.36
C ILE A 52 -6.49 -0.75 -0.19
N TYR A 53 -6.52 -0.62 -1.51
CA TYR A 53 -6.86 0.63 -2.19
C TYR A 53 -8.29 0.61 -2.74
N ASP A 54 -8.90 1.79 -2.83
CA ASP A 54 -10.13 2.04 -3.57
C ASP A 54 -9.78 2.74 -4.89
N ALA A 55 -10.00 2.06 -6.01
CA ALA A 55 -9.59 2.53 -7.32
C ALA A 55 -10.54 2.09 -8.44
N GLU A 56 -10.48 2.75 -9.60
CA GLU A 56 -11.28 2.36 -10.76
C GLU A 56 -10.67 1.19 -11.54
N SER A 57 -9.34 1.03 -11.47
CA SER A 57 -8.61 0.00 -12.21
C SER A 57 -7.27 -0.35 -11.56
N GLU A 58 -6.69 -1.48 -11.95
CA GLU A 58 -5.31 -1.85 -11.56
C GLU A 58 -4.30 -0.78 -12.03
N ALA A 59 -4.54 -0.15 -13.18
CA ALA A 59 -3.67 0.90 -13.70
C ALA A 59 -3.63 2.13 -12.78
N ASP A 60 -4.73 2.46 -12.11
CA ASP A 60 -4.76 3.58 -11.15
C ASP A 60 -4.03 3.22 -9.87
N VAL A 61 -4.16 1.98 -9.38
CA VAL A 61 -3.35 1.49 -8.25
C VAL A 61 -1.86 1.56 -8.59
N ARG A 62 -1.46 1.18 -9.80
CA ARG A 62 -0.06 1.29 -10.24
C ARG A 62 0.47 2.72 -10.24
N LYS A 63 -0.37 3.71 -10.57
CA LYS A 63 0.00 5.13 -10.46
C LYS A 63 0.21 5.53 -9.00
N LEU A 64 -0.72 5.16 -8.10
CA LEU A 64 -0.57 5.41 -6.67
C LEU A 64 0.73 4.81 -6.12
N LEU A 65 1.05 3.58 -6.51
CA LEU A 65 2.31 2.95 -6.12
C LEU A 65 3.54 3.64 -6.72
N ALA A 66 3.46 4.15 -7.95
CA ALA A 66 4.56 4.88 -8.57
C ALA A 66 4.86 6.21 -7.84
N ASP A 67 3.82 6.86 -7.31
CA ASP A 67 3.93 8.11 -6.54
C ASP A 67 4.33 7.88 -5.07
N ASP A 68 4.32 6.63 -4.59
CA ASP A 68 4.66 6.29 -3.21
C ASP A 68 6.17 6.50 -2.92
N PRO A 69 6.54 7.22 -1.84
CA PRO A 69 7.93 7.38 -1.42
C PRO A 69 8.71 6.08 -1.25
N TYR A 70 8.08 4.96 -0.89
CA TYR A 70 8.76 3.66 -0.84
C TYR A 70 9.20 3.15 -2.21
N THR A 71 8.49 3.49 -3.29
CA THR A 71 8.90 3.15 -4.66
C THR A 71 10.10 4.00 -5.07
N ALA A 72 10.02 5.33 -4.92
CA ALA A 72 11.14 6.22 -5.25
C ALA A 72 12.36 5.98 -4.35
N GLY A 73 12.13 5.62 -3.10
CA GLY A 73 13.15 5.26 -2.12
C GLY A 73 13.73 3.87 -2.28
N GLY A 74 13.26 3.05 -3.24
CA GLY A 74 13.79 1.71 -3.50
C GLY A 74 13.65 0.75 -2.31
N VAL A 75 12.55 0.87 -1.56
CA VAL A 75 12.24 0.05 -0.37
C VAL A 75 11.49 -1.23 -0.75
N ILE A 76 10.78 -1.23 -1.88
CA ILE A 76 9.94 -2.34 -2.33
C ILE A 76 10.75 -3.28 -3.21
N ASP A 77 10.75 -4.58 -2.89
CA ASP A 77 11.32 -5.64 -3.73
C ASP A 77 10.29 -6.14 -4.75
N LYS A 78 9.11 -6.56 -4.29
CA LYS A 78 8.03 -7.09 -5.15
C LYS A 78 6.69 -6.55 -4.72
N THR A 79 5.79 -6.45 -5.70
CA THR A 79 4.39 -6.07 -5.51
C THR A 79 3.49 -7.05 -6.25
N THR A 80 2.46 -7.55 -5.57
CA THR A 80 1.34 -8.28 -6.17
C THR A 80 0.08 -7.45 -6.01
N ILE A 81 -0.62 -7.20 -7.11
CA ILE A 81 -1.87 -6.45 -7.13
C ILE A 81 -2.99 -7.40 -7.54
N LYS A 82 -4.09 -7.42 -6.78
CA LYS A 82 -5.29 -8.20 -7.07
C LYS A 82 -6.53 -7.38 -6.77
N GLU A 83 -7.48 -7.34 -7.70
CA GLU A 83 -8.83 -6.91 -7.38
C GLU A 83 -9.40 -7.84 -6.29
N TRP A 84 -10.00 -7.24 -5.26
CA TRP A 84 -10.42 -7.93 -4.05
C TRP A 84 -11.93 -7.76 -3.84
N ASN A 85 -12.64 -8.88 -3.94
CA ASN A 85 -14.08 -8.93 -3.64
C ASN A 85 -14.31 -9.30 -2.17
N VAL A 86 -14.68 -8.32 -1.35
CA VAL A 86 -14.96 -8.53 0.08
C VAL A 86 -16.33 -9.18 0.25
N VAL A 87 -16.35 -10.43 0.69
CA VAL A 87 -17.61 -11.17 0.94
C VAL A 87 -18.14 -10.95 2.35
N PHE A 88 -17.24 -10.87 3.34
CA PHE A 88 -17.58 -10.65 4.74
C PHE A 88 -16.63 -9.62 5.35
N SER A 89 -17.17 -8.66 6.09
CA SER A 89 -16.38 -7.68 6.85
C SER A 89 -17.05 -7.38 8.19
N ARG A 90 -16.23 -7.15 9.22
CA ARG A 90 -16.68 -6.60 10.51
C ARG A 90 -16.72 -5.07 10.51
N VAL A 91 -16.02 -4.43 9.56
CA VAL A 91 -15.97 -2.99 9.39
C VAL A 91 -17.00 -2.61 8.33
N LYS A 92 -17.89 -1.67 8.65
CA LYS A 92 -18.80 -1.11 7.66
C LYS A 92 -18.03 -0.11 6.80
N ARG A 93 -18.10 -0.29 5.48
CA ARG A 93 -17.58 0.66 4.48
C ARG A 93 -18.46 1.90 4.43
#